data_AF-A0A1E1L1X9-F1
#
_entry.id   AF-A0A1E1L1X9-F1
#
_cell.length_a   1.000
_cell.length_b   1.000
_cell.length_c   1.000
_cell.angle_alpha   90.00
_cell.angle_beta   90.00
_cell.angle_gamma   90.00
#
_symmetry.space_group_name_H-M   'P 1'
#
loop_
_entity.id
_entity.type
_entity.pdbx_description
1 polymer ?
#
loop_
_entity_poly.entity_id
_entity_poly.type
_entity_poly.pdbx_seq_one_letter_code
_entity_poly.pdbx_strand_id
1 'polypeptide(L)'
;MTLRSFLVLAGLATCAVAQTTYTLSGCHKHGGTEYCYLPNGSEVPFTRTGSVAQATAPPKITAPATTAASSTPAPIPASVTACHTHDGGSQFCQASGTEYEVLEAPKITPLPEAYNGCHGHGSDIFCMAPDGSEVPIALEGANHTEGAGHEDTGHGGEAGAATGGKGNCHFHGTVEHCTGGSAAPATCDRVERNYNIPLRIGLIFVILVTSGFAVFAPMLIERFSSLTLNSIVFTILKQFGTGIIISTAFVHLLTHAEMQFANECLGELKYEGTTTAIAMAGVFLSFLIEYIGSRLVARRNAGIVPSSDAEQVSTNSAKGSTDGAHAPAAQDTSIGALGHAHSSGDGHRDSHFSVAVMESGIVFHSILIGITLNVTPNSWFTTLFIVIIFHQMFEGLALGTRIASLKSSTSFLTKSIMATVFTLITPIGMAIGVGVLKHFNGNDPATIVAIGTLDALSAGILLWVGLVEMLAHDWMGGDMSRASRGRTVVGGVSLVAGMVLMSVLGKWA
;
A
#
# COMPACT_ATOMS: atom_id res chain seq x y z
N MET A 1 -24.05 -21.24 -10.93
CA MET A 1 -23.48 -21.16 -9.57
C MET A 1 -24.54 -20.51 -8.70
N THR A 2 -25.15 -21.26 -7.78
CA THR A 2 -26.35 -20.82 -7.05
C THR A 2 -25.98 -19.89 -5.90
N LEU A 3 -26.91 -19.01 -5.50
CA LEU A 3 -26.83 -18.04 -4.40
C LEU A 3 -26.26 -18.61 -3.08
N ARG A 4 -26.36 -19.93 -2.90
CA ARG A 4 -25.77 -20.69 -1.79
C ARG A 4 -24.23 -20.70 -1.79
N SER A 5 -23.57 -20.67 -2.94
CA SER A 5 -22.10 -20.68 -3.03
C SER A 5 -21.49 -19.34 -2.61
N PHE A 6 -22.20 -18.23 -2.81
CA PHE A 6 -21.80 -16.89 -2.38
C PHE A 6 -21.90 -16.73 -0.85
N LEU A 7 -22.95 -17.27 -0.22
CA LEU A 7 -23.11 -17.27 1.23
C LEU A 7 -22.10 -18.15 1.96
N VAL A 8 -21.60 -19.22 1.31
CA VAL A 8 -20.58 -20.11 1.91
C VAL A 8 -19.18 -19.49 1.85
N LEU A 9 -18.83 -18.74 0.79
CA LEU A 9 -17.57 -17.99 0.77
C LEU A 9 -17.59 -16.78 1.71
N ALA A 10 -18.72 -16.07 1.82
CA ALA A 10 -18.87 -14.99 2.80
C ALA A 10 -18.87 -15.51 4.26
N GLY A 11 -19.33 -16.75 4.49
CA GLY A 11 -19.33 -17.40 5.80
C GLY A 11 -17.97 -17.98 6.23
N LEU A 12 -17.03 -18.18 5.31
CA LEU A 12 -15.69 -18.68 5.63
C LEU A 12 -14.72 -17.56 6.05
N ALA A 13 -15.04 -16.29 5.75
CA ALA A 13 -14.31 -15.13 6.25
C ALA A 13 -14.69 -14.73 7.69
N THR A 14 -15.79 -15.27 8.24
CA THR A 14 -16.32 -14.89 9.58
C THR A 14 -16.04 -15.92 10.68
N CYS A 15 -15.30 -17.00 10.39
CA CYS A 15 -14.84 -17.95 11.42
C CYS A 15 -13.38 -17.71 11.83
N ALA A 16 -12.92 -16.46 11.82
CA ALA A 16 -11.79 -16.06 12.64
C ALA A 16 -12.25 -16.01 14.09
N VAL A 17 -11.93 -17.08 14.82
CA VAL A 17 -11.91 -17.23 16.27
C VAL A 17 -12.36 -15.99 17.05
N ALA A 18 -13.56 -16.02 17.61
CA ALA A 18 -13.94 -15.11 18.69
C ALA A 18 -13.07 -15.44 19.93
N GLN A 19 -11.84 -14.93 19.96
CA GLN A 19 -11.10 -14.74 21.20
C GLN A 19 -11.70 -13.52 21.88
N THR A 20 -12.64 -13.75 22.79
CA THR A 20 -13.14 -12.69 23.67
C THR A 20 -11.99 -12.33 24.62
N THR A 21 -11.23 -11.29 24.29
CA THR A 21 -10.18 -10.76 25.15
C THR A 21 -10.84 -10.01 26.29
N TYR A 22 -10.84 -10.60 27.49
CA TYR A 22 -11.25 -9.90 28.70
C TYR A 22 -10.03 -9.21 29.32
N THR A 23 -10.14 -7.91 29.58
CA THR A 23 -9.17 -7.18 30.40
C THR A 23 -9.42 -7.53 31.86
N LEU A 24 -8.52 -8.31 32.45
CA LEU A 24 -8.52 -8.63 33.87
C LEU A 24 -7.79 -7.52 34.64
N SER A 25 -8.34 -7.10 35.78
CA SER A 25 -7.72 -6.09 36.65
C SER A 25 -7.75 -6.53 38.12
N GLY A 26 -6.88 -5.95 38.95
CA GLY A 26 -6.91 -6.14 40.41
C GLY A 26 -6.68 -7.59 40.90
N CYS A 27 -5.75 -8.33 40.31
CA CYS A 27 -5.49 -9.71 40.72
C CYS A 27 -4.92 -9.81 42.15
N HIS A 28 -5.43 -10.75 42.94
CA HIS A 28 -5.00 -11.01 44.32
C HIS A 28 -5.00 -12.52 44.62
N LYS A 29 -4.36 -12.95 45.72
CA LYS A 29 -4.20 -14.37 46.06
C LYS A 29 -5.02 -14.78 47.27
N HIS A 30 -5.76 -15.88 47.13
CA HIS A 30 -6.40 -16.60 48.23
C HIS A 30 -5.90 -18.06 48.24
N GLY A 31 -5.32 -18.50 49.37
CA GLY A 31 -4.99 -19.91 49.58
C GLY A 31 -4.05 -20.55 48.54
N GLY A 32 -3.21 -19.75 47.88
CA GLY A 32 -2.26 -20.23 46.85
C GLY A 32 -2.78 -20.14 45.41
N THR A 33 -4.06 -19.83 45.20
CA THR A 33 -4.66 -19.60 43.88
C THR A 33 -4.80 -18.09 43.63
N GLU A 34 -4.44 -17.65 42.43
CA GLU A 34 -4.58 -16.24 42.01
C GLU A 34 -5.98 -16.02 41.43
N TYR A 35 -6.65 -14.96 41.86
CA TYR A 35 -7.98 -14.56 41.39
C TYR A 35 -7.89 -13.15 40.79
N CYS A 36 -8.62 -12.89 39.71
CA CYS A 36 -8.65 -11.58 39.04
C CYS A 36 -10.09 -11.11 38.81
N TYR A 37 -10.31 -9.79 38.79
CA TYR A 37 -11.62 -9.21 38.52
C TYR A 37 -11.91 -9.08 37.03
N LEU A 38 -13.13 -9.45 36.63
CA LEU A 38 -13.70 -9.13 35.33
C LEU A 38 -14.23 -7.68 35.30
N PRO A 39 -14.51 -7.12 34.11
CA PRO A 39 -15.13 -5.80 33.97
C PRO A 39 -16.49 -5.64 34.67
N ASN A 40 -17.17 -6.75 34.95
CA ASN A 40 -18.44 -6.79 35.69
C ASN A 40 -18.26 -6.88 37.23
N GLY A 41 -17.02 -6.83 37.74
CA GLY A 41 -16.70 -6.91 39.16
C GLY A 41 -16.70 -8.32 39.76
N SER A 42 -16.95 -9.37 38.97
CA SER A 42 -16.86 -10.76 39.43
C SER A 42 -15.42 -11.27 39.46
N GLU A 43 -15.08 -12.09 40.45
CA GLU A 43 -13.75 -12.71 40.59
C GLU A 43 -13.70 -14.08 39.90
N VAL A 44 -12.63 -14.33 39.15
CA VAL A 44 -12.36 -15.65 38.54
C VAL A 44 -10.96 -16.16 38.89
N PRO A 45 -10.79 -17.48 39.07
CA PRO A 45 -9.47 -18.07 39.29
C PRO A 45 -8.64 -17.99 38.00
N PHE A 46 -7.40 -17.56 38.13
CA PHE A 46 -6.42 -17.40 37.05
C PHE A 46 -5.20 -18.28 37.33
N THR A 47 -4.84 -19.11 36.35
CA THR A 47 -3.64 -19.97 36.42
C THR A 47 -2.73 -19.63 35.25
N ARG A 48 -1.53 -19.13 35.54
CA ARG A 48 -0.52 -18.82 34.53
C ARG A 48 0.05 -20.12 33.93
N THR A 49 -0.43 -20.53 32.75
CA THR A 49 0.19 -21.62 31.99
C THR A 49 1.40 -21.07 31.21
N GLY A 50 2.59 -21.21 31.80
CA GLY A 50 3.86 -20.90 31.15
C GLY A 50 4.74 -22.13 31.06
N SER A 51 4.99 -22.61 29.84
CA SER A 51 6.14 -23.46 29.52
C SER A 51 7.42 -22.71 29.88
N VAL A 52 8.23 -23.30 30.77
CA VAL A 52 9.49 -22.75 31.25
C VAL A 52 10.60 -23.12 30.26
N ALA A 53 11.04 -22.17 29.45
CA ALA A 53 12.39 -22.20 28.87
C ALA A 53 13.26 -21.26 29.71
N GLN A 54 14.15 -21.87 30.50
CA GLN A 54 15.05 -21.20 31.43
C GLN A 54 16.23 -20.60 30.65
N ALA A 55 16.29 -19.28 30.54
CA ALA A 55 17.46 -18.56 30.01
C ALA A 55 18.27 -17.98 31.18
N THR A 56 19.47 -18.50 31.35
CA THR A 56 20.49 -18.09 32.31
C THR A 56 21.03 -16.71 31.94
N ALA A 57 21.07 -15.78 32.90
CA ALA A 57 21.62 -14.43 32.71
C ALA A 57 23.16 -14.45 32.64
N PRO A 58 23.81 -13.69 31.74
CA PRO A 58 25.24 -13.41 31.80
C PRO A 58 25.56 -12.27 32.79
N PRO A 59 26.79 -12.20 33.34
CA PRO A 59 27.14 -11.34 34.46
C PRO A 59 27.32 -9.87 34.06
N LYS A 60 26.92 -8.99 35.00
CA LYS A 60 27.20 -7.54 35.00
C LYS A 60 28.70 -7.29 34.98
N ILE A 61 29.18 -6.61 33.94
CA ILE A 61 30.48 -5.91 33.94
C ILE A 61 30.19 -4.42 34.06
N THR A 62 30.69 -3.83 35.14
CA THR A 62 30.66 -2.39 35.40
C THR A 62 31.79 -1.71 34.62
N ALA A 63 31.44 -0.77 33.75
CA ALA A 63 32.40 0.16 33.11
C ALA A 63 31.99 1.61 33.43
N PRO A 64 32.95 2.57 33.43
CA PRO A 64 32.81 3.84 34.14
C PRO A 64 31.91 4.84 33.43
N ALA A 65 31.28 5.70 34.22
CA ALA A 65 30.46 6.82 33.76
C ALA A 65 31.25 7.75 32.84
N THR A 66 30.86 7.84 31.57
CA THR A 66 31.18 8.95 30.68
C THR A 66 30.20 10.09 30.98
N THR A 67 30.72 11.15 31.56
CA THR A 67 30.06 12.45 31.70
C THR A 67 29.69 12.97 30.32
N ALA A 68 28.40 13.01 30.01
CA ALA A 68 27.88 13.77 28.88
C ALA A 68 28.07 15.26 29.18
N ALA A 69 28.87 15.94 28.34
CA ALA A 69 29.00 17.38 28.36
C ALA A 69 27.67 18.01 27.89
N SER A 70 27.16 18.93 28.70
CA SER A 70 26.07 19.82 28.31
C SER A 70 26.58 20.76 27.22
N SER A 71 26.02 20.65 26.00
CA SER A 71 26.23 21.65 24.96
C SER A 71 25.49 22.92 25.35
N THR A 72 26.25 23.93 25.75
CA THR A 72 25.75 25.29 25.92
C THR A 72 25.43 25.84 24.51
N PRO A 73 24.25 26.43 24.25
CA PRO A 73 24.00 27.10 22.98
C PRO A 73 25.05 28.20 22.77
N ALA A 74 25.67 28.23 21.59
CA ALA A 74 26.59 29.30 21.23
C ALA A 74 25.83 30.65 21.30
N PRO A 75 26.39 31.68 21.95
CA PRO A 75 25.73 32.97 22.07
C PRO A 75 25.55 33.61 20.68
N ILE A 76 24.34 34.13 20.41
CA ILE A 76 24.03 34.88 19.19
C ILE A 76 24.96 36.11 19.13
N PRO A 77 25.72 36.32 18.04
CA PRO A 77 26.59 37.47 17.93
C PRO A 77 25.76 38.76 17.84
N ALA A 78 26.17 39.86 18.49
CA ALA A 78 25.46 41.13 18.37
C ALA A 78 25.61 41.78 16.97
N SER A 79 26.70 41.44 16.27
CA SER A 79 27.05 41.91 14.94
C SER A 79 28.02 40.93 14.29
N VAL A 80 27.96 40.78 12.96
CA VAL A 80 28.97 40.08 12.15
C VAL A 80 29.71 41.08 11.28
N THR A 81 31.02 40.94 11.19
CA THR A 81 31.93 41.91 10.56
C THR A 81 32.97 41.20 9.69
N ALA A 82 33.79 41.96 8.97
CA ALA A 82 34.84 41.41 8.10
C ALA A 82 34.28 40.45 7.02
N CYS A 83 33.18 40.85 6.40
CA CYS A 83 32.54 40.03 5.38
C CYS A 83 33.38 39.94 4.10
N HIS A 84 33.51 38.73 3.55
CA HIS A 84 34.23 38.45 2.30
C HIS A 84 33.49 37.38 1.49
N THR A 85 33.83 37.23 0.22
CA THR A 85 33.13 36.32 -0.70
C THR A 85 34.05 35.18 -1.12
N HIS A 86 33.53 33.95 -1.13
CA HIS A 86 34.22 32.77 -1.66
C HIS A 86 33.83 32.48 -3.12
N ASP A 87 34.58 31.59 -3.78
CA ASP A 87 34.33 31.13 -5.15
C ASP A 87 33.00 30.36 -5.24
N GLY A 88 31.92 31.10 -5.53
CA GLY A 88 30.54 30.59 -5.53
C GLY A 88 29.47 31.66 -5.36
N GLY A 89 29.85 32.89 -4.97
CA GLY A 89 28.92 34.02 -4.82
C GLY A 89 28.31 34.17 -3.42
N SER A 90 28.52 33.21 -2.52
CA SER A 90 28.16 33.31 -1.11
C SER A 90 29.08 34.28 -0.36
N GLN A 91 28.49 35.08 0.52
CA GLN A 91 29.21 36.02 1.40
C GLN A 91 29.33 35.41 2.81
N PHE A 92 30.54 35.43 3.37
CA PHE A 92 30.86 34.93 4.70
C PHE A 92 31.31 36.08 5.58
N CYS A 93 30.90 36.11 6.84
CA CYS A 93 31.20 37.15 7.81
C CYS A 93 31.67 36.53 9.14
N GLN A 94 32.52 37.24 9.87
CA GLN A 94 33.10 36.75 11.11
C GLN A 94 32.51 37.44 12.35
N ALA A 95 32.23 36.66 13.39
CA ALA A 95 31.95 37.17 14.73
C ALA A 95 32.60 36.30 15.80
N SER A 96 33.33 36.92 16.73
CA SER A 96 33.96 36.25 17.88
C SER A 96 34.87 35.07 17.52
N GLY A 97 35.50 35.10 16.34
CA GLY A 97 36.36 34.03 15.83
C GLY A 97 35.66 32.90 15.10
N THR A 98 34.33 32.98 14.93
CA THR A 98 33.51 32.02 14.19
C THR A 98 33.04 32.63 12.86
N GLU A 99 33.02 31.84 11.81
CA GLU A 99 32.60 32.23 10.46
C GLU A 99 31.13 31.85 10.22
N TYR A 100 30.39 32.78 9.62
CA TYR A 100 28.97 32.66 9.32
C TYR A 100 28.71 32.94 7.85
N GLU A 101 27.95 32.08 7.18
CA GLU A 101 27.48 32.29 5.80
C GLU A 101 26.19 33.12 5.79
N VAL A 102 26.11 34.11 4.90
CA VAL A 102 24.89 34.89 4.61
C VAL A 102 24.09 34.13 3.54
N LEU A 103 22.97 33.53 3.95
CA LEU A 103 22.21 32.59 3.11
C LEU A 103 21.42 33.28 1.99
N GLU A 104 21.05 34.53 2.22
CA GLU A 104 20.37 35.36 1.24
C GLU A 104 20.96 36.76 1.29
N ALA A 105 21.87 37.04 0.36
CA ALA A 105 22.51 38.35 0.27
C ALA A 105 21.46 39.44 -0.07
N PRO A 106 21.54 40.61 0.58
CA PRO A 106 20.60 41.69 0.31
C PRO A 106 20.84 42.24 -1.10
N LYS A 107 19.80 42.82 -1.73
CA LYS A 107 19.89 43.42 -3.07
C LYS A 107 20.62 44.78 -3.08
N ILE A 108 21.62 44.94 -2.22
CA ILE A 108 22.46 46.14 -2.09
C ILE A 108 23.75 45.89 -2.87
N THR A 109 24.16 46.85 -3.70
CA THR A 109 25.43 46.81 -4.43
C THR A 109 26.24 48.08 -4.16
N PRO A 110 27.52 47.98 -3.71
CA PRO A 110 28.24 46.75 -3.34
C PRO A 110 27.66 46.10 -2.07
N LEU A 111 27.93 44.80 -1.86
CA LEU A 111 27.45 44.09 -0.67
C LEU A 111 28.05 44.72 0.61
N PRO A 112 27.29 44.76 1.72
CA PRO A 112 27.78 45.29 3.00
C PRO A 112 29.00 44.53 3.54
N GLU A 113 29.96 45.26 4.14
CA GLU A 113 31.14 44.68 4.81
C GLU A 113 30.87 44.21 6.25
N ALA A 114 29.70 44.57 6.81
CA ALA A 114 29.25 44.20 8.14
C ALA A 114 27.71 44.24 8.24
N TYR A 115 27.16 43.41 9.14
CA TYR A 115 25.75 43.38 9.50
C TYR A 115 25.61 43.48 11.02
N ASN A 116 24.65 44.28 11.48
CA ASN A 116 24.49 44.63 12.88
C ASN A 116 23.15 44.16 13.44
N GLY A 117 23.00 44.17 14.76
CA GLY A 117 21.72 43.91 15.41
C GLY A 117 21.22 42.49 15.20
N CYS A 118 22.14 41.51 15.22
CA CYS A 118 21.72 40.14 15.00
C CYS A 118 20.92 39.60 16.19
N HIS A 119 19.87 38.85 15.87
CA HIS A 119 18.94 38.31 16.83
C HIS A 119 18.47 36.93 16.37
N GLY A 120 18.04 36.11 17.31
CA GLY A 120 17.64 34.73 17.05
C GLY A 120 16.13 34.58 16.99
N HIS A 121 15.65 33.80 16.04
CA HIS A 121 14.29 33.27 15.99
C HIS A 121 14.37 31.74 16.06
N GLY A 122 14.35 31.19 17.28
CA GLY A 122 14.58 29.76 17.48
C GLY A 122 16.04 29.38 17.25
N SER A 123 16.31 28.52 16.25
CA SER A 123 17.66 28.12 15.83
C SER A 123 18.30 29.07 14.81
N ASP A 124 17.51 29.92 14.18
CA ASP A 124 17.95 30.73 13.05
C ASP A 124 18.40 32.10 13.55
N ILE A 125 19.52 32.59 12.99
CA ILE A 125 20.09 33.89 13.35
C ILE A 125 19.89 34.84 12.17
N PHE A 126 19.30 36.00 12.44
CA PHE A 126 19.10 37.05 11.45
C PHE A 126 19.93 38.26 11.84
N CYS A 127 20.59 38.89 10.86
CA CYS A 127 21.30 40.15 11.05
C CYS A 127 20.70 41.24 10.17
N MET A 128 20.79 42.50 10.61
CA MET A 128 20.24 43.63 9.87
C MET A 128 21.29 44.22 8.92
N ALA A 129 20.92 44.35 7.66
CA ALA A 129 21.68 45.05 6.63
C ALA A 129 21.53 46.57 6.78
N PRO A 130 22.42 47.38 6.18
CA PRO A 130 22.38 48.84 6.27
C PRO A 130 21.12 49.49 5.71
N ASP A 131 20.39 48.81 4.82
CA ASP A 131 19.11 49.27 4.27
C ASP A 131 17.89 48.91 5.15
N GLY A 132 18.13 48.24 6.29
CA GLY A 132 17.10 47.77 7.21
C GLY A 132 16.49 46.42 6.86
N SER A 133 16.96 45.73 5.80
CA SER A 133 16.55 44.35 5.51
C SER A 133 17.20 43.36 6.47
N GLU A 134 16.51 42.27 6.79
CA GLU A 134 17.05 41.20 7.63
C GLU A 134 17.57 40.07 6.74
N VAL A 135 18.81 39.67 6.99
CA VAL A 135 19.47 38.59 6.25
C VAL A 135 19.69 37.40 7.19
N PRO A 136 19.28 36.19 6.79
CA PRO A 136 19.56 34.99 7.56
C PRO A 136 21.05 34.63 7.46
N ILE A 137 21.66 34.30 8.59
CA ILE A 137 23.04 33.80 8.67
C ILE A 137 23.07 32.42 9.35
N ALA A 138 24.00 31.58 8.92
CA ALA A 138 24.24 30.26 9.53
C ALA A 138 25.72 30.01 9.74
N LEU A 139 26.05 29.08 10.65
CA LEU A 139 27.43 28.61 10.82
C LEU A 139 27.88 27.86 9.56
N GLU A 140 29.11 28.10 9.14
CA GLU A 140 29.74 27.40 8.02
C GLU A 140 29.62 25.86 8.21
N GLY A 141 29.02 25.17 7.23
CA GLY A 141 28.83 23.72 7.24
C GLY A 141 27.48 23.21 7.75
N ALA A 142 26.51 24.09 8.03
CA ALA A 142 25.12 23.69 8.21
C ALA A 142 24.48 23.28 6.86
N ASN A 143 23.75 22.15 6.82
CA ASN A 143 23.15 21.63 5.59
C ASN A 143 21.96 22.52 5.15
N HIS A 144 22.06 23.20 4.01
CA HIS A 144 21.01 24.10 3.50
C HIS A 144 20.04 23.41 2.52
N THR A 145 18.74 23.64 2.71
CA THR A 145 17.65 23.35 1.75
C THR A 145 17.33 24.60 0.94
N GLU A 146 17.52 24.57 -0.38
CA GLU A 146 17.16 25.65 -1.29
C GLU A 146 15.63 25.75 -1.53
N GLY A 147 15.12 26.99 -1.57
CA GLY A 147 13.94 27.35 -2.35
C GLY A 147 12.69 27.77 -1.60
N ALA A 148 12.54 29.08 -1.34
CA ALA A 148 11.24 29.71 -1.11
C ALA A 148 11.05 30.87 -2.10
N GLY A 149 10.33 30.58 -3.19
CA GLY A 149 9.82 31.60 -4.10
C GLY A 149 8.62 32.31 -3.46
N HIS A 150 8.67 33.63 -3.43
CA HIS A 150 7.55 34.51 -3.07
C HIS A 150 6.37 34.31 -4.04
N GLU A 151 5.17 34.02 -3.52
CA GLU A 151 3.93 34.44 -4.16
C GLU A 151 3.05 35.18 -3.15
N ASP A 152 2.88 36.48 -3.43
CA ASP A 152 1.83 37.34 -2.91
C ASP A 152 0.45 36.81 -3.31
N THR A 153 -0.47 36.66 -2.36
CA THR A 153 -1.85 37.16 -2.48
C THR A 153 -2.56 37.03 -1.14
N GLY A 154 -3.03 38.16 -0.62
CA GLY A 154 -3.84 38.20 0.59
C GLY A 154 -5.27 37.71 0.35
N HIS A 155 -5.86 37.12 1.39
CA HIS A 155 -7.18 37.48 1.92
C HIS A 155 -7.47 36.73 3.22
N GLY A 156 -7.91 37.49 4.24
CA GLY A 156 -8.93 37.10 5.23
C GLY A 156 -8.56 35.99 6.22
N GLY A 157 -8.13 36.38 7.42
CA GLY A 157 -7.84 35.45 8.50
C GLY A 157 -9.08 34.78 9.10
N GLU A 158 -8.86 33.57 9.60
CA GLU A 158 -9.43 33.09 10.85
C GLU A 158 -8.37 32.23 11.55
N ALA A 159 -8.06 32.61 12.79
CA ALA A 159 -6.99 32.05 13.60
C ALA A 159 -7.35 30.64 14.08
N GLY A 160 -6.70 29.62 13.51
CA GLY A 160 -6.54 28.31 14.13
C GLY A 160 -5.13 28.23 14.72
N ALA A 161 -5.04 28.16 16.04
CA ALA A 161 -3.77 27.98 16.74
C ALA A 161 -3.08 26.68 16.28
N ALA A 162 -2.00 26.84 15.50
CA ALA A 162 -1.04 25.78 15.23
C ALA A 162 0.28 26.17 15.90
N THR A 163 0.55 25.55 17.02
CA THR A 163 1.84 25.58 17.70
C THR A 163 2.87 24.80 16.88
N GLY A 164 3.88 25.50 16.37
CA GLY A 164 5.29 25.09 16.40
C GLY A 164 5.75 24.00 15.43
N GLY A 165 6.54 24.41 14.42
CA GLY A 165 7.47 23.57 13.67
C GLY A 165 7.28 23.66 12.16
N LYS A 166 8.08 24.47 11.46
CA LYS A 166 8.14 24.49 9.99
C LYS A 166 8.78 23.19 9.47
N GLY A 167 8.02 22.11 9.45
CA GLY A 167 8.28 20.93 8.61
C GLY A 167 7.22 20.85 7.52
N ASN A 168 7.57 20.37 6.33
CA ASN A 168 6.58 20.07 5.29
C ASN A 168 5.86 18.77 5.70
N CYS A 169 4.72 18.93 6.37
CA CYS A 169 3.86 17.83 6.79
C CYS A 169 2.85 17.48 5.71
N HIS A 170 2.79 16.22 5.31
CA HIS A 170 1.84 15.69 4.34
C HIS A 170 1.23 14.39 4.85
N PHE A 171 0.04 14.03 4.36
CA PHE A 171 -0.67 12.83 4.79
C PHE A 171 -0.59 11.75 3.71
N HIS A 172 -0.20 10.54 4.11
CA HIS A 172 -0.36 9.32 3.33
C HIS A 172 -1.46 8.48 3.99
N GLY A 173 -2.65 8.49 3.40
CA GLY A 173 -3.85 7.90 4.01
C GLY A 173 -4.21 8.55 5.35
N THR A 174 -3.97 7.83 6.46
CA THR A 174 -4.32 8.25 7.84
C THR A 174 -3.13 8.71 8.68
N VAL A 175 -1.91 8.61 8.15
CA VAL A 175 -0.67 8.94 8.87
C VAL A 175 -0.12 10.29 8.38
N GLU A 176 0.29 11.14 9.32
CA GLU A 176 0.93 12.43 9.05
C GLU A 176 2.45 12.26 9.02
N HIS A 177 3.08 12.64 7.92
CA HIS A 177 4.53 12.63 7.73
C HIS A 177 5.07 14.05 7.65
N CYS A 178 5.83 14.45 8.67
CA CYS A 178 6.53 15.73 8.70
C CYS A 178 7.99 15.53 8.33
N THR A 179 8.42 16.19 7.26
CA THR A 179 9.85 16.24 6.88
C THR A 179 10.43 17.58 7.32
N GLY A 180 11.54 17.57 8.07
CA GLY A 180 12.36 18.77 8.33
C GLY A 180 12.12 19.56 9.63
N GLY A 181 11.68 18.94 10.74
CA GLY A 181 11.65 19.63 12.05
C GLY A 181 11.68 18.66 13.23
N SER A 182 12.19 19.10 14.40
CA SER A 182 12.08 18.34 15.64
C SER A 182 10.61 18.15 15.97
N ALA A 183 10.14 16.90 15.89
CA ALA A 183 8.77 16.53 16.19
C ALA A 183 8.39 17.02 17.59
N ALA A 184 7.33 17.83 17.67
CA ALA A 184 6.57 17.92 18.91
C ALA A 184 6.14 16.49 19.29
N PRO A 185 6.08 16.13 20.59
CA PRO A 185 5.70 14.78 20.98
C PRO A 185 4.35 14.41 20.35
N ALA A 186 4.34 13.38 19.51
CA ALA A 186 3.13 12.93 18.84
C ALA A 186 2.09 12.54 19.88
N THR A 187 1.00 13.30 19.97
CA THR A 187 -0.14 12.92 20.80
C THR A 187 -0.95 11.87 20.06
N CYS A 188 -1.09 10.67 20.63
CA CYS A 188 -1.87 9.58 20.05
C CYS A 188 -3.39 9.71 20.27
N ASP A 189 -3.80 10.82 20.90
CA ASP A 189 -5.19 11.16 21.10
C ASP A 189 -5.88 11.58 19.79
N ARG A 190 -7.19 11.37 19.74
CA ARG A 190 -8.00 11.76 18.59
C ARG A 190 -7.97 13.29 18.43
N VAL A 191 -7.48 13.76 17.30
CA VAL A 191 -7.54 15.18 16.92
C VAL A 191 -8.92 15.50 16.33
N GLU A 192 -9.63 16.45 16.94
CA GLU A 192 -10.86 16.97 16.36
C GLU A 192 -10.55 17.83 15.13
N ARG A 193 -11.11 17.43 13.98
CA ARG A 193 -10.96 18.17 12.72
C ARG A 193 -12.34 18.62 12.24
N ASN A 194 -12.41 19.82 11.69
CA ASN A 194 -13.59 20.28 10.98
C ASN A 194 -13.57 19.70 9.56
N TYR A 195 -14.49 18.79 9.23
CA TYR A 195 -14.57 18.17 7.92
C TYR A 195 -15.65 18.83 7.06
N ASN A 196 -15.35 19.10 5.78
CA ASN A 196 -16.37 19.53 4.83
C ASN A 196 -17.23 18.33 4.39
N ILE A 197 -18.23 17.99 5.22
CA ILE A 197 -19.12 16.84 5.01
C ILE A 197 -19.91 16.96 3.68
N PRO A 198 -20.50 18.10 3.31
CA PRO A 198 -21.20 18.23 2.03
C PRO A 198 -20.33 17.93 0.81
N LEU A 199 -19.07 18.41 0.82
CA LEU A 199 -18.13 18.12 -0.26
C LEU A 199 -17.83 16.63 -0.34
N ARG A 200 -17.54 15.98 0.80
CA ARG A 200 -17.27 14.53 0.87
C ARG A 200 -18.42 13.70 0.32
N ILE A 201 -19.66 14.03 0.71
CA ILE A 201 -20.86 13.37 0.20
C ILE A 201 -21.03 13.58 -1.31
N GLY A 202 -20.85 14.80 -1.82
CA GLY A 202 -20.97 15.10 -3.24
C GLY A 202 -19.97 14.32 -4.10
N LEU A 203 -18.75 14.14 -3.59
CA LEU A 203 -17.66 13.48 -4.29
C LEU A 203 -17.79 11.94 -4.35
N ILE A 204 -18.64 11.33 -3.52
CA ILE A 204 -19.01 9.90 -3.65
C ILE A 204 -19.61 9.62 -5.03
N PHE A 205 -20.48 10.52 -5.52
CA PHE A 205 -21.11 10.37 -6.83
C PHE A 205 -20.12 10.51 -7.98
N VAL A 206 -19.11 11.38 -7.81
CA VAL A 206 -18.04 11.54 -8.80
C VAL A 206 -17.26 10.24 -8.94
N ILE A 207 -16.80 9.66 -7.83
CA ILE A 207 -16.09 8.37 -7.83
C ILE A 207 -16.95 7.24 -8.41
N LEU A 208 -18.23 7.19 -8.05
CA LEU A 208 -19.18 6.19 -8.58
C LEU A 208 -19.27 6.25 -10.11
N VAL A 209 -19.39 7.46 -10.68
CA VAL A 209 -19.51 7.65 -12.13
C VAL A 209 -18.19 7.36 -12.84
N THR A 210 -17.06 7.84 -12.31
CA THR A 210 -15.75 7.64 -12.93
C THR A 210 -15.31 6.18 -12.87
N SER A 211 -15.50 5.49 -11.74
CA SER A 211 -15.16 4.07 -11.59
C SER A 211 -16.04 3.18 -12.46
N GLY A 212 -17.34 3.50 -12.54
CA GLY A 212 -18.28 2.84 -13.43
C GLY A 212 -17.86 2.97 -14.89
N PHE A 213 -17.60 4.19 -15.36
CA PHE A 213 -17.11 4.41 -16.72
C PHE A 213 -15.84 3.60 -17.01
N ALA A 214 -14.87 3.62 -16.09
CA ALA A 214 -13.59 2.95 -16.25
C ALA A 214 -13.70 1.42 -16.42
N VAL A 215 -14.52 0.75 -15.59
CA VAL A 215 -14.66 -0.71 -15.63
C VAL A 215 -15.56 -1.19 -16.75
N PHE A 216 -16.62 -0.44 -17.09
CA PHE A 216 -17.54 -0.81 -18.16
C PHE A 216 -16.99 -0.49 -19.56
N ALA A 217 -16.09 0.49 -19.71
CA ALA A 217 -15.57 0.90 -21.01
C ALA A 217 -14.89 -0.25 -21.79
N PRO A 218 -13.93 -1.02 -21.23
CA PRO A 218 -13.32 -2.16 -21.92
C PRO A 218 -14.35 -3.23 -22.35
N MET A 219 -15.38 -3.45 -21.53
CA MET A 219 -16.43 -4.43 -21.82
C MET A 219 -17.33 -3.99 -22.99
N LEU A 220 -17.63 -2.70 -23.08
CA LEU A 220 -18.38 -2.14 -24.20
C LEU A 220 -17.54 -2.13 -25.49
N ILE A 221 -16.24 -1.81 -25.38
CA ILE A 221 -15.32 -1.84 -26.51
C ILE A 221 -15.20 -3.25 -27.10
N GLU A 222 -15.08 -4.28 -26.25
CA GLU A 222 -15.07 -5.69 -26.68
C GLU A 222 -16.36 -6.04 -27.45
N ARG A 223 -17.51 -5.57 -26.97
CA ARG A 223 -18.82 -5.88 -27.56
C ARG A 223 -19.07 -5.21 -28.91
N PHE A 224 -18.58 -3.99 -29.12
CA PHE A 224 -18.95 -3.16 -30.28
C PHE A 224 -17.85 -3.02 -31.35
N SER A 225 -16.60 -3.43 -31.11
CA SER A 225 -15.50 -3.23 -32.07
C SER A 225 -15.17 -4.47 -32.92
N SER A 226 -14.78 -4.25 -34.20
CA SER A 226 -14.43 -5.33 -35.15
C SER A 226 -12.99 -5.84 -35.00
N LEU A 227 -12.74 -7.04 -35.55
CA LEU A 227 -11.74 -8.03 -35.12
C LEU A 227 -10.23 -7.65 -35.18
N THR A 228 -9.81 -6.61 -35.91
CA THR A 228 -8.37 -6.36 -36.17
C THR A 228 -7.75 -5.18 -35.41
N LEU A 229 -8.47 -4.07 -35.20
CA LEU A 229 -8.04 -3.00 -34.28
C LEU A 229 -8.09 -3.44 -32.81
N ASN A 230 -8.89 -4.48 -32.53
CA ASN A 230 -9.10 -5.05 -31.22
C ASN A 230 -7.82 -5.64 -30.61
N SER A 231 -6.95 -6.30 -31.41
CA SER A 231 -5.81 -7.04 -30.84
C SER A 231 -4.72 -6.16 -30.22
N ILE A 232 -4.37 -5.03 -30.87
CA ILE A 232 -3.33 -4.13 -30.36
C ILE A 232 -3.86 -3.28 -29.21
N VAL A 233 -5.04 -2.67 -29.38
CA VAL A 233 -5.67 -1.86 -28.31
C VAL A 233 -5.90 -2.69 -27.06
N PHE A 234 -6.40 -3.91 -27.22
CA PHE A 234 -6.60 -4.82 -26.09
C PHE A 234 -5.27 -5.24 -25.45
N THR A 235 -4.21 -5.42 -26.24
CA THR A 235 -2.87 -5.69 -25.68
C THR A 235 -2.37 -4.50 -24.87
N ILE A 236 -2.52 -3.28 -25.37
CA ILE A 236 -2.15 -2.05 -24.66
C ILE A 236 -2.90 -1.97 -23.34
N LEU A 237 -4.23 -2.05 -23.37
CA LEU A 237 -5.07 -1.93 -22.19
C LEU A 237 -4.79 -3.04 -21.16
N LYS A 238 -4.67 -4.29 -21.62
CA LYS A 238 -4.41 -5.46 -20.77
C LYS A 238 -3.05 -5.37 -20.09
N GLN A 239 -2.00 -5.01 -20.84
CA GLN A 239 -0.64 -4.92 -20.31
C GLN A 239 -0.43 -3.67 -19.46
N PHE A 240 -1.00 -2.53 -19.86
CA PHE A 240 -1.06 -1.33 -19.03
C PHE A 240 -1.71 -1.64 -17.69
N GLY A 241 -2.87 -2.31 -17.68
CA GLY A 241 -3.56 -2.73 -16.47
C GLY A 241 -2.72 -3.66 -15.58
N THR A 242 -1.97 -4.60 -16.16
CA THR A 242 -1.01 -5.42 -15.39
C THR A 242 0.03 -4.56 -14.68
N GLY A 243 0.57 -3.54 -15.35
CA GLY A 243 1.51 -2.60 -14.75
C GLY A 243 0.90 -1.79 -13.60
N ILE A 244 -0.35 -1.33 -13.77
CA ILE A 244 -1.10 -0.63 -12.72
C ILE A 244 -1.21 -1.52 -11.47
N ILE A 245 -1.72 -2.75 -11.59
CA ILE A 245 -1.94 -3.64 -10.43
C ILE A 245 -0.63 -3.98 -9.71
N ILE A 246 0.45 -4.27 -10.45
CA ILE A 246 1.77 -4.53 -9.83
C ILE A 246 2.24 -3.31 -9.04
N SER A 247 2.09 -2.11 -9.61
CA SER A 247 2.48 -0.89 -8.94
C SER A 247 1.57 -0.52 -7.77
N THR A 248 0.26 -0.78 -7.83
CA THR A 248 -0.63 -0.64 -6.66
C THR A 248 -0.12 -1.49 -5.51
N ALA A 249 0.17 -2.77 -5.79
CA ALA A 249 0.57 -3.72 -4.76
C ALA A 249 1.87 -3.32 -4.05
N PHE A 250 2.90 -2.90 -4.81
CA PHE A 250 4.18 -2.48 -4.23
C PHE A 250 4.17 -1.05 -3.68
N VAL A 251 3.70 -0.07 -4.46
CA VAL A 251 3.93 1.36 -4.19
C VAL A 251 2.82 2.01 -3.38
N HIS A 252 1.61 1.44 -3.38
CA HIS A 252 0.48 2.01 -2.62
C HIS A 252 0.14 1.17 -1.41
N LEU A 253 -0.08 -0.14 -1.59
CA LEU A 253 -0.53 -1.01 -0.51
C LEU A 253 0.59 -1.38 0.47
N LEU A 254 1.71 -1.90 -0.05
CA LEU A 254 2.79 -2.36 0.82
C LEU A 254 3.44 -1.19 1.56
N THR A 255 3.71 -0.07 0.87
CA THR A 255 4.25 1.16 1.47
C THR A 255 3.31 1.77 2.49
N HIS A 256 2.00 1.87 2.22
CA HIS A 256 1.04 2.34 3.22
C HIS A 256 1.06 1.46 4.45
N ALA A 257 1.07 0.13 4.28
CA ALA A 257 1.15 -0.77 5.41
C ALA A 257 2.45 -0.57 6.21
N GLU A 258 3.59 -0.35 5.55
CA GLU A 258 4.86 -0.05 6.21
C GLU A 258 4.77 1.25 7.02
N MET A 259 4.19 2.31 6.44
CA MET A 259 3.99 3.60 7.12
C MET A 259 3.03 3.50 8.30
N GLN A 260 1.97 2.67 8.22
CA GLN A 260 1.09 2.40 9.36
C GLN A 260 1.86 1.74 10.50
N PHE A 261 2.61 0.67 10.21
CA PHE A 261 3.38 -0.03 11.23
C PHE A 261 4.60 0.75 11.77
N ALA A 262 5.04 1.79 11.04
CA ALA A 262 6.07 2.73 11.48
C ALA A 262 5.52 3.91 12.31
N ASN A 263 4.21 3.98 12.56
CA ASN A 263 3.60 5.06 13.34
C ASN A 263 4.10 5.04 14.79
N GLU A 264 4.56 6.19 15.30
CA GLU A 264 5.12 6.35 16.65
C GLU A 264 4.16 5.91 17.76
N CYS A 265 2.84 5.99 17.52
CA CYS A 265 1.81 5.58 18.48
C CYS A 265 1.71 4.06 18.68
N LEU A 266 2.26 3.27 17.76
CA LEU A 266 2.35 1.82 17.91
C LEU A 266 3.57 1.39 18.75
N GLY A 267 4.59 2.24 18.81
CA GLY A 267 5.89 1.94 19.40
C GLY A 267 6.74 1.01 18.52
N GLU A 268 7.80 0.45 19.09
CA GLU A 268 8.71 -0.46 18.37
C GLU A 268 8.04 -1.81 18.08
N LEU A 269 8.04 -2.22 16.81
CA LEU A 269 7.59 -3.55 16.42
C LEU A 269 8.53 -4.62 16.98
N LYS A 270 7.96 -5.69 17.52
CA LYS A 270 8.75 -6.86 17.97
C LYS A 270 9.47 -7.57 16.83
N TYR A 271 8.97 -7.40 15.60
CA TYR A 271 9.53 -7.99 14.41
C TYR A 271 9.46 -6.96 13.28
N GLU A 272 10.62 -6.47 12.85
CA GLU A 272 10.75 -5.44 11.81
C GLU A 272 10.09 -5.89 10.49
N GLY A 273 10.21 -7.17 10.15
CA GLY A 273 9.60 -7.75 8.95
C GLY A 273 8.09 -8.02 9.04
N THR A 274 7.35 -7.43 9.99
CA THR A 274 5.91 -7.71 10.19
C THR A 274 5.11 -7.43 8.92
N THR A 275 5.30 -6.26 8.31
CA THR A 275 4.55 -5.86 7.11
C THR A 275 4.77 -6.81 5.94
N THR A 276 6.04 -7.07 5.61
CA THR A 276 6.41 -7.95 4.49
C THR A 276 6.06 -9.41 4.77
N ALA A 277 6.09 -9.87 6.03
CA ALA A 277 5.63 -11.20 6.41
C ALA A 277 4.11 -11.37 6.21
N ILE A 278 3.30 -10.35 6.53
CA ILE A 278 1.85 -10.36 6.27
C ILE A 278 1.58 -10.35 4.76
N ALA A 279 2.32 -9.54 3.98
CA ALA A 279 2.21 -9.56 2.52
C ALA A 279 2.61 -10.93 1.93
N MET A 280 3.67 -11.56 2.43
CA MET A 280 4.05 -12.92 2.06
C MET A 280 2.93 -13.93 2.40
N ALA A 281 2.27 -13.78 3.55
CA ALA A 281 1.11 -14.60 3.90
C ALA A 281 -0.04 -14.39 2.91
N GLY A 282 -0.27 -13.16 2.43
CA GLY A 282 -1.24 -12.86 1.37
C GLY A 282 -0.91 -13.58 0.05
N VAL A 283 0.34 -13.52 -0.39
CA VAL A 283 0.82 -14.26 -1.59
C VAL A 283 0.57 -15.76 -1.44
N PHE A 284 0.96 -16.33 -0.30
CA PHE A 284 0.81 -17.77 -0.04
C PHE A 284 -0.66 -18.19 0.08
N LEU A 285 -1.51 -17.35 0.67
CA LEU A 285 -2.94 -17.59 0.80
C LEU A 285 -3.62 -17.59 -0.58
N SER A 286 -3.30 -16.64 -1.46
CA SER A 286 -3.80 -16.62 -2.84
C SER A 286 -3.41 -17.89 -3.59
N PHE A 287 -2.14 -18.29 -3.52
CA PHE A 287 -1.67 -19.56 -4.09
C PHE A 287 -2.46 -20.76 -3.55
N LEU A 288 -2.66 -20.85 -2.23
CA LEU A 288 -3.37 -21.95 -1.62
C LEU A 288 -4.83 -22.00 -2.08
N ILE A 289 -5.50 -20.85 -2.14
CA ILE A 289 -6.88 -20.72 -2.59
C ILE A 289 -7.03 -21.17 -4.05
N GLU A 290 -6.13 -20.76 -4.94
CA GLU A 290 -6.09 -21.19 -6.35
C GLU A 290 -5.73 -22.66 -6.53
N TYR A 291 -4.74 -23.16 -5.81
CA TYR A 291 -4.33 -24.55 -5.88
C TYR A 291 -5.43 -25.49 -5.37
N ILE A 292 -6.06 -25.16 -4.24
CA ILE A 292 -7.19 -25.96 -3.73
C ILE A 292 -8.39 -25.82 -4.67
N GLY A 293 -8.69 -24.61 -5.14
CA GLY A 293 -9.80 -24.35 -6.07
C GLY A 293 -9.69 -25.18 -7.33
N SER A 294 -8.54 -25.11 -8.02
CA SER A 294 -8.25 -25.89 -9.23
C SER A 294 -8.32 -27.40 -8.96
N ARG A 295 -7.76 -27.88 -7.83
CA ARG A 295 -7.81 -29.31 -7.46
C ARG A 295 -9.22 -29.80 -7.18
N LEU A 296 -10.07 -29.01 -6.53
CA LEU A 296 -11.47 -29.36 -6.26
C LEU A 296 -12.29 -29.40 -7.56
N VAL A 297 -12.08 -28.44 -8.45
CA VAL A 297 -12.73 -28.43 -9.77
C VAL A 297 -12.30 -29.65 -10.59
N ALA A 298 -11.00 -29.96 -10.63
CA ALA A 298 -10.48 -31.14 -11.32
C ALA A 298 -11.08 -32.45 -10.78
N ARG A 299 -11.18 -32.60 -9.45
CA ARG A 299 -11.81 -33.78 -8.82
C ARG A 299 -13.29 -33.91 -9.17
N ARG A 300 -14.03 -32.80 -9.20
CA ARG A 300 -15.46 -32.81 -9.58
C ARG A 300 -15.64 -33.19 -11.04
N ASN A 301 -14.76 -32.73 -11.92
CA ASN A 301 -14.81 -33.08 -13.34
C ASN A 301 -14.43 -34.55 -13.58
N ALA A 302 -13.46 -35.09 -12.82
CA ALA A 302 -13.10 -36.51 -12.87
C ALA A 302 -14.24 -37.43 -12.39
N GLY A 303 -15.09 -36.97 -11.47
CA GLY A 303 -16.27 -37.70 -11.00
C GLY A 303 -17.50 -37.60 -11.92
N ILE A 304 -17.45 -36.77 -12.98
CA ILE A 304 -18.57 -36.55 -13.93
C ILE A 304 -18.36 -37.32 -15.25
N VAL A 305 -17.20 -37.96 -15.47
CA VAL A 305 -17.05 -38.93 -16.56
C VAL A 305 -17.65 -40.26 -16.09
N PRO A 306 -18.82 -40.70 -16.58
CA PRO A 306 -19.25 -42.08 -16.37
C PRO A 306 -18.29 -42.95 -17.17
N SER A 307 -17.76 -44.00 -16.55
CA SER A 307 -17.12 -45.13 -17.22
C SER A 307 -18.08 -45.72 -18.26
N SER A 308 -18.09 -45.14 -19.45
CA SER A 308 -18.68 -45.72 -20.65
C SER A 308 -17.49 -46.34 -21.36
N ASP A 309 -17.20 -47.60 -21.04
CA ASP A 309 -16.53 -48.57 -21.93
C ASP A 309 -16.30 -49.86 -21.13
N ALA A 310 -17.41 -50.53 -20.83
CA ALA A 310 -17.44 -51.97 -20.58
C ALA A 310 -18.76 -52.48 -21.12
N GLU A 311 -18.83 -52.66 -22.44
CA GLU A 311 -19.42 -53.84 -23.11
C GLU A 311 -19.47 -53.61 -24.63
N GLN A 312 -18.51 -54.16 -25.38
CA GLN A 312 -18.88 -54.84 -26.63
C GLN A 312 -17.86 -55.92 -27.00
N VAL A 313 -18.37 -57.14 -26.96
CA VAL A 313 -17.75 -58.41 -27.31
C VAL A 313 -17.65 -58.56 -28.83
N SER A 314 -16.46 -58.98 -29.30
CA SER A 314 -16.11 -59.76 -30.51
C SER A 314 -16.61 -59.30 -31.90
N THR A 315 -15.74 -59.18 -32.92
CA THR A 315 -15.32 -60.35 -33.72
C THR A 315 -14.14 -60.06 -34.67
N ASN A 316 -13.16 -60.99 -34.67
CA ASN A 316 -12.32 -61.51 -35.76
C ASN A 316 -11.62 -60.57 -36.78
N SER A 317 -10.28 -60.54 -36.77
CA SER A 317 -9.46 -61.37 -37.70
C SER A 317 -7.95 -61.13 -37.57
N ALA A 318 -7.22 -62.21 -37.82
CA ALA A 318 -5.81 -62.46 -37.55
C ALA A 318 -4.80 -61.78 -38.51
N LYS A 319 -3.59 -61.48 -38.01
CA LYS A 319 -2.28 -62.11 -38.38
C LYS A 319 -1.09 -61.21 -38.00
N GLY A 320 -0.02 -61.83 -37.48
CA GLY A 320 1.35 -61.38 -37.76
C GLY A 320 2.30 -61.17 -36.57
N SER A 321 2.82 -62.28 -36.06
CA SER A 321 4.04 -62.46 -35.23
C SER A 321 5.27 -61.58 -35.58
N THR A 322 6.00 -61.05 -34.58
CA THR A 322 7.36 -61.52 -34.15
C THR A 322 8.02 -60.59 -33.11
N ASP A 323 8.37 -61.20 -31.97
CA ASP A 323 9.56 -61.10 -31.10
C ASP A 323 10.34 -59.78 -30.87
N GLY A 324 10.61 -59.52 -29.57
CA GLY A 324 11.66 -58.60 -29.12
C GLY A 324 11.58 -58.23 -27.64
N ALA A 325 11.89 -59.17 -26.75
CA ALA A 325 12.06 -58.90 -25.32
C ALA A 325 13.39 -58.20 -25.03
N HIS A 326 13.36 -57.01 -24.40
CA HIS A 326 14.44 -56.47 -23.55
C HIS A 326 13.82 -55.72 -22.36
N ALA A 327 14.40 -55.97 -21.18
CA ALA A 327 13.96 -55.58 -19.85
C ALA A 327 14.26 -54.09 -19.52
N PRO A 328 13.81 -53.56 -18.36
CA PRO A 328 13.56 -52.13 -18.15
C PRO A 328 14.82 -51.35 -17.79
N ALA A 329 15.04 -50.20 -18.45
CA ALA A 329 16.10 -49.27 -18.08
C ALA A 329 15.55 -48.18 -17.15
N ALA A 330 16.04 -48.24 -15.91
CA ALA A 330 16.42 -47.17 -14.99
C ALA A 330 15.59 -45.87 -14.94
N GLN A 331 15.14 -45.59 -13.73
CA GLN A 331 14.72 -44.30 -13.21
C GLN A 331 15.73 -43.19 -13.52
N ASP A 332 15.30 -42.15 -14.23
CA ASP A 332 15.88 -40.81 -14.08
C ASP A 332 14.94 -39.97 -13.21
N THR A 333 15.18 -40.00 -11.91
CA THR A 333 14.64 -39.04 -10.95
C THR A 333 15.37 -37.71 -11.10
N SER A 334 15.06 -36.96 -12.16
CA SER A 334 15.40 -35.55 -12.25
C SER A 334 14.24 -34.71 -11.72
N ILE A 335 14.54 -33.87 -10.72
CA ILE A 335 13.63 -32.85 -10.16
C ILE A 335 13.13 -31.85 -11.23
N GLY A 336 13.64 -31.90 -12.47
CA GLY A 336 13.11 -31.14 -13.61
C GLY A 336 11.82 -31.69 -14.24
N ALA A 337 11.41 -32.94 -13.96
CA ALA A 337 10.23 -33.54 -14.61
C ALA A 337 8.90 -33.27 -13.90
N LEU A 338 8.91 -32.62 -12.72
CA LEU A 338 7.69 -32.23 -12.00
C LEU A 338 7.12 -30.87 -12.46
N GLY A 339 7.85 -30.12 -13.30
CA GLY A 339 7.45 -28.79 -13.80
C GLY A 339 6.55 -28.78 -15.04
N HIS A 340 6.26 -29.93 -15.65
CA HIS A 340 5.47 -30.02 -16.90
C HIS A 340 4.08 -30.66 -16.75
N ALA A 341 3.59 -30.82 -15.51
CA ALA A 341 2.23 -31.28 -15.25
C ALA A 341 1.21 -30.13 -15.04
N HIS A 342 1.50 -28.93 -15.57
CA HIS A 342 0.43 -27.96 -15.84
C HIS A 342 -0.30 -28.41 -17.11
N SER A 343 -1.33 -29.24 -16.93
CA SER A 343 -2.55 -29.29 -17.74
C SER A 343 -2.37 -28.78 -19.18
N SER A 344 -1.62 -29.52 -19.99
CA SER A 344 -1.57 -29.33 -21.44
C SER A 344 -2.84 -29.93 -22.08
N GLY A 345 -4.02 -29.49 -21.65
CA GLY A 345 -5.28 -30.13 -22.05
C GLY A 345 -6.63 -29.50 -21.69
N ASP A 346 -6.75 -28.43 -20.87
CA ASP A 346 -8.02 -27.69 -20.71
C ASP A 346 -7.84 -26.27 -20.11
N GLY A 347 -6.87 -25.52 -20.63
CA GLY A 347 -6.37 -24.25 -20.06
C GLY A 347 -7.30 -23.02 -20.11
N HIS A 348 -8.60 -23.16 -19.83
CA HIS A 348 -9.51 -22.01 -19.88
C HIS A 348 -10.73 -22.02 -18.95
N ARG A 349 -10.83 -22.97 -18.00
CA ARG A 349 -11.91 -22.99 -16.98
C ARG A 349 -11.51 -22.32 -15.67
N ASP A 350 -10.21 -22.07 -15.47
CA ASP A 350 -9.63 -21.49 -14.25
C ASP A 350 -9.64 -19.95 -14.24
N SER A 351 -9.92 -19.30 -15.37
CA SER A 351 -9.94 -17.83 -15.48
C SER A 351 -11.02 -17.16 -14.66
N HIS A 352 -12.15 -17.83 -14.43
CA HIS A 352 -13.20 -17.31 -13.55
C HIS A 352 -12.77 -17.21 -12.09
N PHE A 353 -12.00 -18.21 -11.65
CA PHE A 353 -11.55 -18.28 -10.27
C PHE A 353 -10.42 -17.27 -10.03
N SER A 354 -9.44 -17.23 -10.95
CA SER A 354 -8.39 -16.20 -10.98
C SER A 354 -8.96 -14.78 -10.94
N VAL A 355 -9.90 -14.44 -11.84
CA VAL A 355 -10.50 -13.10 -11.85
C VAL A 355 -11.28 -12.82 -10.56
N ALA A 356 -11.90 -13.83 -9.94
CA ALA A 356 -12.58 -13.66 -8.65
C ALA A 356 -11.60 -13.42 -7.49
N VAL A 357 -10.43 -14.08 -7.48
CA VAL A 357 -9.36 -13.83 -6.49
C VAL A 357 -8.81 -12.41 -6.66
N MET A 358 -8.54 -12.00 -7.89
CA MET A 358 -8.18 -10.62 -8.23
C MET A 358 -9.24 -9.61 -7.75
N GLU A 359 -10.50 -9.83 -8.09
CA GLU A 359 -11.61 -8.96 -7.68
C GLU A 359 -11.71 -8.87 -6.15
N SER A 360 -11.49 -9.99 -5.43
CA SER A 360 -11.47 -9.98 -3.97
C SER A 360 -10.35 -9.09 -3.41
N GLY A 361 -9.13 -9.18 -3.95
CA GLY A 361 -8.00 -8.33 -3.53
C GLY A 361 -8.29 -6.85 -3.74
N ILE A 362 -8.78 -6.50 -4.94
CA ILE A 362 -9.15 -5.13 -5.31
C ILE A 362 -10.30 -4.59 -4.44
N VAL A 363 -11.31 -5.41 -4.15
CA VAL A 363 -12.46 -5.03 -3.29
C VAL A 363 -12.01 -4.66 -1.88
N PHE A 364 -11.13 -5.45 -1.27
CA PHE A 364 -10.60 -5.15 0.07
C PHE A 364 -9.76 -3.87 0.10
N HIS A 365 -8.93 -3.63 -0.91
CA HIS A 365 -8.17 -2.38 -1.00
C HIS A 365 -9.08 -1.17 -1.23
N SER A 366 -10.04 -1.30 -2.15
CA SER A 366 -10.92 -0.21 -2.58
C SER A 366 -11.84 0.28 -1.45
N ILE A 367 -12.28 -0.60 -0.54
CA ILE A 367 -13.05 -0.18 0.64
C ILE A 367 -12.18 0.63 1.61
N LEU A 368 -10.93 0.22 1.82
CA LEU A 368 -9.99 0.92 2.70
C LEU A 368 -9.60 2.28 2.13
N ILE A 369 -9.32 2.39 0.82
CA ILE A 369 -9.12 3.67 0.15
C ILE A 369 -10.34 4.59 0.38
N GLY A 370 -11.56 4.08 0.18
CA GLY A 370 -12.77 4.87 0.37
C GLY A 370 -12.91 5.44 1.78
N ILE A 371 -12.65 4.61 2.80
CA ILE A 371 -12.69 5.01 4.21
C ILE A 371 -11.60 6.04 4.51
N THR A 372 -10.35 5.71 4.20
CA THR A 372 -9.15 6.52 4.52
C THR A 372 -9.20 7.89 3.85
N LEU A 373 -9.59 7.97 2.58
CA LEU A 373 -9.80 9.23 1.86
C LEU A 373 -10.78 10.17 2.58
N ASN A 374 -11.85 9.63 3.16
CA ASN A 374 -12.85 10.45 3.83
C ASN A 374 -12.48 10.85 5.26
N VAL A 375 -11.49 10.22 5.88
CA VAL A 375 -10.97 10.64 7.19
C VAL A 375 -9.74 11.54 7.09
N THR A 376 -9.20 11.77 5.87
CA THR A 376 -8.11 12.73 5.65
C THR A 376 -8.54 14.18 5.95
N PRO A 377 -7.67 15.02 6.56
CA PRO A 377 -7.94 16.45 6.78
C PRO A 377 -8.27 17.24 5.51
N ASN A 378 -9.06 18.32 5.66
CA ASN A 378 -9.50 19.13 4.51
C ASN A 378 -8.36 19.77 3.70
N SER A 379 -7.22 20.08 4.34
CA SER A 379 -6.05 20.68 3.68
C SER A 379 -5.48 19.80 2.56
N TRP A 380 -5.61 18.47 2.72
CA TRP A 380 -5.05 17.48 1.78
C TRP A 380 -6.11 16.68 1.03
N PHE A 381 -7.36 16.70 1.52
CA PHE A 381 -8.48 15.94 0.95
C PHE A 381 -8.67 16.16 -0.54
N THR A 382 -8.64 17.41 -1.03
CA THR A 382 -8.86 17.70 -2.46
C THR A 382 -7.76 17.09 -3.33
N THR A 383 -6.50 17.17 -2.89
CA THR A 383 -5.36 16.59 -3.60
C THR A 383 -5.48 15.07 -3.65
N LEU A 384 -5.68 14.41 -2.51
CA LEU A 384 -5.89 12.97 -2.46
C LEU A 384 -7.07 12.56 -3.32
N PHE A 385 -8.18 13.30 -3.25
CA PHE A 385 -9.38 12.97 -4.00
C PHE A 385 -9.13 12.95 -5.51
N ILE A 386 -8.44 13.96 -6.05
CA ILE A 386 -8.09 14.02 -7.47
C ILE A 386 -7.21 12.83 -7.85
N VAL A 387 -6.20 12.51 -7.04
CA VAL A 387 -5.30 11.38 -7.29
C VAL A 387 -6.05 10.05 -7.24
N ILE A 388 -6.95 9.86 -6.26
CA ILE A 388 -7.76 8.65 -6.12
C ILE A 388 -8.77 8.50 -7.27
N ILE A 389 -9.30 9.58 -7.86
CA ILE A 389 -10.10 9.45 -9.09
C ILE A 389 -9.29 8.75 -10.19
N PHE A 390 -8.06 9.21 -10.42
CA PHE A 390 -7.20 8.63 -11.45
C PHE A 390 -6.78 7.20 -11.09
N HIS A 391 -6.38 6.95 -9.84
CA HIS A 391 -6.08 5.63 -9.30
C HIS A 391 -7.24 4.65 -9.59
N GLN A 392 -8.44 4.99 -9.12
CA GLN A 392 -9.63 4.15 -9.26
C GLN A 392 -10.02 3.95 -10.73
N MET A 393 -9.83 4.97 -11.58
CA MET A 393 -10.07 4.86 -13.01
C MET A 393 -9.08 3.88 -13.68
N PHE A 394 -7.80 3.93 -13.34
CA PHE A 394 -6.81 3.02 -13.92
C PHE A 394 -6.97 1.58 -13.43
N GLU A 395 -7.29 1.38 -12.15
CA GLU A 395 -7.63 0.06 -11.63
C GLU A 395 -8.92 -0.49 -12.23
N GLY A 396 -9.93 0.36 -12.43
CA GLY A 396 -11.17 -0.02 -13.09
C GLY A 396 -10.95 -0.44 -14.54
N LEU A 397 -10.08 0.27 -15.26
CA LEU A 397 -9.69 -0.10 -16.61
C LEU A 397 -8.95 -1.46 -16.62
N ALA A 398 -8.02 -1.67 -15.69
CA ALA A 398 -7.29 -2.92 -15.56
C ALA A 398 -8.24 -4.11 -15.30
N LEU A 399 -9.10 -4.00 -14.30
CA LEU A 399 -10.09 -5.04 -13.98
C LEU A 399 -11.10 -5.23 -15.13
N GLY A 400 -11.59 -4.14 -15.72
CA GLY A 400 -12.54 -4.17 -16.84
C GLY A 400 -11.99 -4.94 -18.04
N THR A 401 -10.71 -4.78 -18.38
CA THR A 401 -10.07 -5.53 -19.47
C THR A 401 -9.97 -7.04 -19.17
N ARG A 402 -9.77 -7.42 -17.90
CA ARG A 402 -9.74 -8.82 -17.47
C ARG A 402 -11.13 -9.45 -17.46
N ILE A 403 -12.15 -8.72 -17.01
CA ILE A 403 -13.55 -9.14 -17.08
C ILE A 403 -13.99 -9.29 -18.55
N ALA A 404 -13.61 -8.35 -19.41
CA ALA A 404 -13.84 -8.44 -20.85
C ALA A 404 -13.20 -9.72 -21.43
N SER A 405 -11.95 -10.01 -21.06
CA SER A 405 -11.21 -11.21 -21.50
C SER A 405 -11.86 -12.56 -21.10
N LEU A 406 -12.84 -12.60 -20.20
CA LEU A 406 -13.52 -13.84 -19.82
C LEU A 406 -14.26 -14.46 -21.01
N LYS A 407 -14.24 -15.79 -21.08
CA LYS A 407 -14.79 -16.60 -22.19
C LYS A 407 -16.20 -16.13 -22.61
N SER A 408 -16.49 -16.17 -23.91
CA SER A 408 -17.82 -15.83 -24.45
C SER A 408 -18.98 -16.67 -23.88
N SER A 409 -18.70 -17.81 -23.23
CA SER A 409 -19.70 -18.63 -22.53
C SER A 409 -20.17 -18.02 -21.20
N THR A 410 -19.45 -17.03 -20.67
CA THR A 410 -19.85 -16.27 -19.48
C THR A 410 -20.97 -15.31 -19.87
N SER A 411 -22.08 -15.36 -19.14
CA SER A 411 -23.18 -14.44 -19.40
C SER A 411 -22.75 -12.98 -19.21
N PHE A 412 -23.24 -12.08 -20.07
CA PHE A 412 -23.01 -10.65 -19.92
C PHE A 412 -23.47 -10.13 -18.55
N LEU A 413 -24.51 -10.75 -17.97
CA LEU A 413 -24.99 -10.45 -16.62
C LEU A 413 -23.91 -10.74 -15.56
N THR A 414 -23.21 -11.88 -15.65
CA THR A 414 -22.10 -12.19 -14.73
C THR A 414 -20.99 -11.16 -14.83
N LYS A 415 -20.55 -10.82 -16.06
CA LYS A 415 -19.53 -9.78 -16.28
C LYS A 415 -19.99 -8.42 -15.70
N SER A 416 -21.26 -8.07 -15.89
CA SER A 416 -21.84 -6.81 -15.40
C SER A 416 -21.95 -6.78 -13.87
N ILE A 417 -22.24 -7.91 -13.22
CA ILE A 417 -22.27 -8.01 -11.76
C ILE A 417 -20.88 -7.73 -11.18
N MET A 418 -19.83 -8.37 -11.72
CA MET A 418 -18.45 -8.15 -11.26
C MET A 418 -18.03 -6.67 -11.42
N ALA A 419 -18.31 -6.08 -12.57
CA ALA A 419 -18.07 -4.65 -12.81
C ALA A 419 -18.85 -3.74 -11.83
N THR A 420 -20.09 -4.11 -11.49
CA THR A 420 -20.92 -3.35 -10.54
C THR A 420 -20.38 -3.43 -9.12
N VAL A 421 -19.86 -4.59 -8.69
CA VAL A 421 -19.24 -4.75 -7.37
C VAL A 421 -18.05 -3.79 -7.22
N PHE A 422 -17.15 -3.74 -8.20
CA PHE A 422 -16.05 -2.78 -8.24
C PHE A 422 -16.54 -1.32 -8.24
N THR A 423 -17.59 -1.02 -9.00
CA THR A 423 -18.13 0.34 -9.10
C THR A 423 -18.67 0.85 -7.76
N LEU A 424 -19.27 -0.04 -6.96
CA LEU A 424 -19.94 0.32 -5.71
C LEU A 424 -19.03 0.28 -4.48
N ILE A 425 -17.96 -0.53 -4.48
CA ILE A 425 -17.19 -0.77 -3.25
C ILE A 425 -16.48 0.49 -2.72
N THR A 426 -15.84 1.30 -3.57
CA THR A 426 -15.18 2.54 -3.12
C THR A 426 -16.20 3.57 -2.62
N PRO A 427 -17.32 3.86 -3.33
CA PRO A 427 -18.39 4.68 -2.79
C PRO A 427 -18.95 4.21 -1.44
N ILE A 428 -19.08 2.90 -1.22
CA ILE A 428 -19.47 2.33 0.07
C ILE A 428 -18.41 2.63 1.15
N GLY A 429 -17.13 2.40 0.84
CA GLY A 429 -16.03 2.77 1.74
C GLY A 429 -16.03 4.25 2.09
N MET A 430 -16.28 5.12 1.10
CA MET A 430 -16.40 6.56 1.31
C MET A 430 -17.57 6.93 2.23
N ALA A 431 -18.74 6.32 2.02
CA ALA A 431 -19.91 6.53 2.87
C ALA A 431 -19.64 6.08 4.32
N ILE A 432 -18.96 4.95 4.51
CA ILE A 432 -18.52 4.48 5.83
C ILE A 432 -17.54 5.50 6.44
N GLY A 433 -16.56 5.97 5.67
CA GLY A 433 -15.58 6.98 6.10
C GLY A 433 -16.26 8.26 6.60
N VAL A 434 -17.26 8.77 5.88
CA VAL A 434 -18.08 9.91 6.31
C VAL A 434 -18.83 9.60 7.61
N GLY A 435 -19.36 8.39 7.76
CA GLY A 435 -20.08 7.95 8.95
C GLY A 435 -19.22 7.87 10.21
N VAL A 436 -17.93 7.53 10.08
CA VAL A 436 -17.02 7.35 11.22
C VAL A 436 -16.21 8.60 11.58
N LEU A 437 -16.35 9.72 10.85
CA LEU A 437 -15.55 10.94 11.02
C LEU A 437 -15.41 11.44 12.47
N LYS A 438 -16.47 11.31 13.29
CA LYS A 438 -16.48 11.79 14.68
C LYS A 438 -15.80 10.84 15.67
N HIS A 439 -15.60 9.59 15.29
CA HIS A 439 -15.10 8.53 16.17
C HIS A 439 -13.77 7.94 15.70
N PHE A 440 -13.36 8.19 14.46
CA PHE A 440 -12.13 7.68 13.90
C PHE A 440 -10.91 8.34 14.56
N ASN A 441 -10.00 7.52 15.10
CA ASN A 441 -8.68 7.93 15.54
C ASN A 441 -7.62 7.15 14.74
N GLY A 442 -6.98 7.80 13.76
CA GLY A 442 -5.94 7.17 12.95
C GLY A 442 -4.66 6.82 13.73
N ASN A 443 -4.49 7.40 14.92
CA ASN A 443 -3.33 7.15 15.80
C ASN A 443 -3.64 6.11 16.90
N ASP A 444 -4.85 5.56 16.94
CA ASP A 444 -5.17 4.49 17.87
C ASP A 444 -4.44 3.19 17.47
N PRO A 445 -3.70 2.53 18.38
CA PRO A 445 -2.92 1.34 18.04
C PRO A 445 -3.73 0.20 17.41
N ALA A 446 -4.99 0.01 17.83
CA ALA A 446 -5.84 -1.02 17.24
C ALA A 446 -6.24 -0.66 15.80
N THR A 447 -6.51 0.62 15.54
CA THR A 447 -6.79 1.14 14.19
C THR A 447 -5.58 0.99 13.28
N ILE A 448 -4.39 1.36 13.75
CA ILE A 448 -3.12 1.23 13.01
C ILE A 448 -2.88 -0.24 12.63
N VAL A 449 -2.95 -1.15 13.61
CA VAL A 449 -2.73 -2.59 13.37
C VAL A 449 -3.76 -3.14 12.41
N ALA A 450 -5.03 -2.73 12.52
CA ALA A 450 -6.09 -3.20 11.63
C ALA A 450 -5.86 -2.74 10.18
N ILE A 451 -5.63 -1.44 9.95
CA ILE A 451 -5.41 -0.89 8.60
C ILE A 451 -4.11 -1.45 8.01
N GLY A 452 -3.01 -1.39 8.76
CA GLY A 452 -1.71 -1.89 8.29
C GLY A 452 -1.73 -3.38 7.96
N THR A 453 -2.41 -4.21 8.75
CA THR A 453 -2.55 -5.65 8.46
C THR A 453 -3.37 -5.89 7.19
N LEU A 454 -4.49 -5.19 7.04
CA LEU A 454 -5.36 -5.36 5.88
C LEU A 454 -4.70 -4.87 4.58
N ASP A 455 -3.99 -3.73 4.63
CA ASP A 455 -3.22 -3.22 3.49
C ASP A 455 -2.08 -4.16 3.11
N ALA A 456 -1.30 -4.66 4.08
CA ALA A 456 -0.23 -5.62 3.82
C ALA A 456 -0.76 -6.93 3.22
N LEU A 457 -1.85 -7.46 3.76
CA LEU A 457 -2.46 -8.69 3.26
C LEU A 457 -2.98 -8.49 1.84
N SER A 458 -3.66 -7.37 1.58
CA SER A 458 -4.15 -7.02 0.24
C SER A 458 -3.00 -6.83 -0.74
N ALA A 459 -1.89 -6.20 -0.32
CA ALA A 459 -0.66 -6.09 -1.11
C ALA A 459 -0.20 -7.46 -1.58
N GLY A 460 -0.11 -8.42 -0.66
CA GLY A 460 0.26 -9.80 -0.95
C GLY A 460 -0.65 -10.48 -1.97
N ILE A 461 -1.96 -10.29 -1.84
CA ILE A 461 -2.95 -10.85 -2.76
C ILE A 461 -2.77 -10.25 -4.16
N LEU A 462 -2.63 -8.92 -4.28
CA LEU A 462 -2.43 -8.24 -5.56
C LEU A 462 -1.06 -8.52 -6.17
N LEU A 463 -0.02 -8.79 -5.36
CA LEU A 463 1.28 -9.23 -5.86
C LEU A 463 1.18 -10.59 -6.56
N TRP A 464 0.48 -11.54 -5.94
CA TRP A 464 0.23 -12.85 -6.56
C TRP A 464 -0.52 -12.69 -7.89
N VAL A 465 -1.63 -11.94 -7.88
CA VAL A 465 -2.43 -11.68 -9.08
C VAL A 465 -1.62 -10.98 -10.17
N GLY A 466 -0.93 -9.88 -9.82
CA GLY A 466 -0.17 -9.07 -10.77
C GLY A 466 1.02 -9.81 -11.37
N LEU A 467 1.81 -10.51 -10.55
CA LEU A 467 3.03 -11.17 -11.00
C LEU A 467 2.76 -12.55 -11.62
N VAL A 468 1.92 -13.37 -11.00
CA VAL A 468 1.68 -14.75 -11.42
C VAL A 468 0.54 -14.84 -12.42
N GLU A 469 -0.65 -14.36 -12.05
CA GLU A 469 -1.85 -14.53 -12.86
C GLU A 469 -1.95 -13.58 -14.06
N MET A 470 -1.35 -12.39 -13.97
CA MET A 470 -1.38 -11.40 -15.04
C MET A 470 -0.08 -11.42 -15.84
N LEU A 471 1.06 -11.11 -15.22
CA LEU A 471 2.35 -10.98 -15.92
C LEU A 471 2.87 -12.33 -16.43
N ALA A 472 3.15 -13.28 -15.53
CA ALA A 472 3.72 -14.57 -15.90
C ALA A 472 2.79 -15.35 -16.82
N HIS A 473 1.50 -15.44 -16.49
CA HIS A 473 0.53 -16.13 -17.32
C HIS A 473 0.42 -15.52 -18.72
N ASP A 474 0.31 -14.19 -18.87
CA ASP A 474 0.19 -13.59 -20.22
C ASP A 474 1.46 -13.73 -21.07
N TRP A 475 2.63 -13.56 -20.45
CA TRP A 475 3.92 -13.49 -21.14
C TRP A 475 4.56 -14.83 -21.41
N MET A 476 4.48 -15.76 -20.45
CA MET A 476 5.12 -17.07 -20.57
C MET A 476 4.14 -18.17 -21.02
N GLY A 477 2.87 -18.10 -20.60
CA GLY A 477 1.85 -19.12 -20.93
C GLY A 477 0.81 -18.70 -21.96
N GLY A 478 0.61 -17.40 -22.15
CA GLY A 478 -0.56 -16.83 -22.82
C GLY A 478 -0.26 -16.18 -24.16
N ASP A 479 -1.10 -15.22 -24.54
CA ASP A 479 -1.12 -14.59 -25.87
C ASP A 479 0.22 -13.94 -26.28
N MET A 480 1.02 -13.50 -25.31
CA MET A 480 2.27 -12.79 -25.59
C MET A 480 3.44 -13.74 -25.86
N SER A 481 3.37 -14.99 -25.41
CA SER A 481 4.42 -16.02 -25.65
C SER A 481 4.62 -16.32 -27.14
N ARG A 482 3.55 -16.18 -27.94
CA ARG A 482 3.53 -16.43 -29.39
C ARG A 482 3.30 -15.15 -30.20
N ALA A 483 3.36 -13.97 -29.57
CA ALA A 483 3.10 -12.69 -30.23
C ALA A 483 4.24 -12.29 -31.17
N SER A 484 3.92 -11.49 -32.18
CA SER A 484 4.92 -10.88 -33.05
C SER A 484 5.77 -9.87 -32.28
N ARG A 485 7.03 -9.66 -32.72
CA ARG A 485 7.97 -8.73 -32.07
C ARG A 485 7.37 -7.34 -31.82
N GLY A 486 6.61 -6.81 -32.78
CA GLY A 486 5.96 -5.50 -32.64
C GLY A 486 4.91 -5.48 -31.53
N ARG A 487 4.06 -6.51 -31.44
CA ARG A 487 3.06 -6.63 -30.36
C ARG A 487 3.72 -6.84 -29.00
N THR A 488 4.82 -7.58 -28.94
CA THR A 488 5.62 -7.75 -27.71
C THR A 488 6.21 -6.43 -27.23
N VAL A 489 6.80 -5.63 -28.12
CA VAL A 489 7.35 -4.31 -27.77
C VAL A 489 6.24 -3.38 -27.28
N VAL A 490 5.12 -3.30 -28.01
CA VAL A 490 3.98 -2.46 -27.59
C VAL A 490 3.46 -2.91 -26.22
N GLY A 491 3.26 -4.21 -26.01
CA GLY A 491 2.83 -4.74 -24.71
C GLY A 491 3.80 -4.44 -23.58
N GLY A 492 5.12 -4.57 -23.82
CA GLY A 492 6.15 -4.26 -22.82
C GLY A 492 6.20 -2.78 -22.47
N VAL A 493 6.11 -1.89 -23.46
CA VAL A 493 6.06 -0.44 -23.23
C VAL A 493 4.79 -0.06 -22.46
N SER A 494 3.62 -0.60 -22.84
CA SER A 494 2.37 -0.36 -22.11
C SER A 494 2.42 -0.84 -20.67
N LEU A 495 3.01 -2.01 -20.43
CA LEU A 495 3.20 -2.56 -19.09
C LEU A 495 4.06 -1.65 -18.21
N VAL A 496 5.22 -1.20 -18.71
CA VAL A 496 6.08 -0.26 -17.97
C VAL A 496 5.39 1.09 -17.78
N ALA A 497 4.67 1.59 -18.79
CA ALA A 497 3.92 2.83 -18.67
C ALA A 497 2.85 2.76 -17.56
N GLY A 498 2.18 1.61 -17.40
CA GLY A 498 1.26 1.37 -16.29
C GLY A 498 1.97 1.46 -14.93
N MET A 499 3.10 0.76 -14.78
CA MET A 499 3.86 0.81 -13.53
C MET A 499 4.31 2.24 -13.18
N VAL A 500 4.92 2.94 -14.14
CA VAL A 500 5.43 4.30 -13.93
C VAL A 500 4.30 5.26 -13.59
N LEU A 501 3.20 5.23 -14.35
CA LEU A 501 2.08 6.12 -14.12
C LEU A 501 1.51 5.95 -12.71
N MET A 502 1.31 4.70 -12.30
CA MET A 502 0.73 4.40 -10.98
C MET A 502 1.69 4.71 -9.84
N SER A 503 3.00 4.48 -10.04
CA SER A 503 4.03 4.86 -9.09
C SER A 503 4.11 6.38 -8.92
N VAL A 504 3.99 7.13 -10.01
CA VAL A 504 3.98 8.60 -10.00
C VAL A 504 2.77 9.12 -9.23
N LEU A 505 1.57 8.55 -9.45
CA LEU A 505 0.40 8.89 -8.63
C LEU A 505 0.62 8.63 -7.13
N GLY A 506 1.39 7.59 -6.79
CA GLY A 506 1.78 7.28 -5.41
C GLY A 506 2.61 8.34 -4.69
N LYS A 507 3.19 9.30 -5.40
CA LYS A 507 3.83 10.45 -4.75
C LYS A 507 2.82 11.33 -3.99
N TRP A 508 1.58 11.38 -4.47
CA TRP A 508 0.54 12.25 -3.92
C TRP A 508 -0.64 11.48 -3.31
N ALA A 509 -0.68 10.16 -3.46
CA ALA A 509 -1.65 9.29 -2.78
C ALA A 509 -1.13 8.96 -1.38
#